data_AF-A0A8T3M3Z1-F1
#
_entry.id   AF-A0A8T3M3Z1-F1
#
_cell.length_a   1.000
_cell.length_b   1.000
_cell.length_c   1.000
_cell.angle_alpha   90.00
_cell.angle_beta   90.00
_cell.angle_gamma   90.00
#
_symmetry.space_group_name_H-M   'P 1'
#
loop_
_entity.id
_entity.type
_entity.pdbx_description
1 polymer ?
#
loop_
_entity_poly.entity_id
_entity_poly.type
_entity_poly.pdbx_seq_one_letter_code
_entity_poly.pdbx_strand_id
1 'polypeptide(L)'
;MERRRLAPVAAGAVAIVAFFVVAPSIPSLATPDRSTDAGTSASVAPATDVKPAIAGFAPGGGVPAADPIPWTGVTWDPIPTTGIETRPGQGVRGLVHVGDLLVARGQAQDPRPQGNPDHLTDVAVVWLSHDGANWDISPIVAGVPPNSVSEITAVAAGPLGVVASGGVCCRVEAPAIWWSADGRSWELSTVAGLARGSYVQGLAAGPDGFVAIGVVGERGAIWTSPDGRTWSEVDPDEA
;
A
#
# COMPACT_ATOMS: atom_id res chain seq x y z
N MET A 1 8.79 7.33 55.99
CA MET A 1 9.36 6.77 54.73
C MET A 1 8.25 6.72 53.70
N GLU A 2 8.23 7.73 52.83
CA GLU A 2 7.14 7.97 51.88
C GLU A 2 7.50 7.35 50.53
N ARG A 3 6.73 6.36 50.08
CA ARG A 3 6.93 5.70 48.78
C ARG A 3 6.32 6.58 47.68
N ARG A 4 7.17 7.26 46.91
CA ARG A 4 6.78 7.89 45.64
C ARG A 4 6.32 6.81 44.67
N ARG A 5 5.06 6.88 44.23
CA ARG A 5 4.56 6.12 43.08
C ARG A 5 5.00 6.85 41.80
N LEU A 6 5.69 6.16 40.91
CA LEU A 6 5.98 6.62 39.54
C LEU A 6 4.67 6.65 38.75
N ALA A 7 4.42 7.76 38.05
CA ALA A 7 3.32 7.89 37.10
C ALA A 7 3.58 7.01 35.86
N PRO A 8 2.53 6.45 35.22
CA PRO A 8 2.71 5.71 33.98
C PRO A 8 3.16 6.64 32.85
N VAL A 9 4.16 6.19 32.09
CA VAL A 9 4.64 6.83 30.87
C VAL A 9 3.55 6.72 29.81
N ALA A 10 3.13 7.85 29.25
CA ALA A 10 2.11 7.92 28.20
C ALA A 10 2.55 7.16 26.95
N ALA A 11 1.66 6.31 26.44
CA ALA A 11 1.83 5.62 25.16
C ALA A 11 1.81 6.64 24.02
N GLY A 12 2.83 6.61 23.16
CA GLY A 12 2.93 7.46 21.99
C GLY A 12 1.88 7.08 20.94
N ALA A 13 1.01 8.02 20.57
CA ALA A 13 0.10 7.88 19.45
C ALA A 13 0.89 7.95 18.13
N VAL A 14 0.63 7.01 17.22
CA VAL A 14 1.18 6.99 15.85
C VAL A 14 0.17 7.67 14.93
N ALA A 15 0.56 8.77 14.28
CA ALA A 15 -0.26 9.45 13.30
C ALA A 15 -0.22 8.72 11.95
N ILE A 16 -1.39 8.52 11.33
CA ILE A 16 -1.55 7.93 10.01
C ILE A 16 -1.75 9.07 9.01
N VAL A 17 -0.95 9.12 7.95
CA VAL A 17 -1.03 10.12 6.88
C VAL A 17 -1.56 9.42 5.62
N ALA A 18 -2.69 9.88 5.10
CA ALA A 18 -3.25 9.50 3.81
C ALA A 18 -3.01 10.61 2.79
N PHE A 19 -2.56 10.28 1.58
CA PHE A 19 -2.47 11.23 0.47
C PHE A 19 -3.60 11.01 -0.53
N PHE A 20 -4.24 12.10 -0.96
CA PHE A 20 -5.19 12.13 -2.06
C PHE A 20 -4.47 12.63 -3.32
N VAL A 21 -4.47 11.83 -4.39
CA VAL A 21 -4.15 12.31 -5.73
C VAL A 21 -5.43 12.22 -6.55
N VAL A 22 -6.06 13.38 -6.80
CA VAL A 22 -7.14 13.48 -7.77
C VAL A 22 -6.51 13.68 -9.14
N ALA A 23 -6.54 12.64 -9.97
CA ALA A 23 -6.17 12.79 -11.38
C ALA A 23 -7.23 13.67 -12.09
N PRO A 24 -6.87 14.74 -12.80
CA PRO A 24 -7.81 15.47 -13.63
C PRO A 24 -8.27 14.58 -14.80
N SER A 25 -9.57 14.58 -15.06
CA SER A 25 -10.19 13.87 -16.18
C SER A 25 -9.60 14.38 -17.51
N ILE A 26 -9.01 13.49 -18.31
CA ILE A 26 -8.56 13.84 -19.67
C ILE A 26 -9.81 13.84 -20.57
N PRO A 27 -10.22 14.97 -21.18
CA PRO A 27 -11.28 14.94 -22.18
C PRO A 27 -10.80 14.16 -23.43
N SER A 28 -11.67 13.30 -23.94
CA SER A 28 -11.44 12.49 -25.15
C SER A 28 -11.10 13.39 -26.35
N LEU A 29 -9.92 13.20 -26.96
CA LEU A 29 -9.50 13.91 -28.15
C LEU A 29 -10.25 13.35 -29.36
N ALA A 30 -11.18 14.13 -29.91
CA ALA A 30 -11.72 13.91 -31.25
C ALA A 30 -10.61 14.11 -32.29
N THR A 31 -10.50 13.18 -33.24
CA THR A 31 -9.58 13.26 -34.38
C THR A 31 -9.91 14.48 -35.25
N PRO A 32 -8.96 15.41 -35.54
CA PRO A 32 -9.24 16.53 -36.43
C PRO A 32 -9.10 16.11 -37.89
N ASP A 33 -10.16 16.37 -38.66
CA ASP A 33 -10.17 16.34 -40.13
C ASP A 33 -9.28 17.46 -40.70
N ARG A 34 -8.58 17.16 -41.78
CA ARG A 34 -7.50 18.00 -42.34
C ARG A 34 -8.03 18.82 -43.50
N SER A 35 -8.43 20.06 -43.26
CA SER A 35 -8.48 21.09 -44.30
C SER A 35 -8.19 22.51 -43.77
N THR A 36 -7.09 23.05 -44.29
CA THR A 36 -6.64 24.45 -44.40
C THR A 36 -7.58 25.57 -43.92
N ASP A 37 -7.10 26.42 -43.00
CA ASP A 37 -6.77 27.82 -43.33
C ASP A 37 -5.96 28.53 -42.23
N ALA A 38 -5.19 29.51 -42.68
CA ALA A 38 -4.17 30.24 -41.92
C ALA A 38 -4.74 31.42 -41.11
N GLY A 39 -4.08 31.73 -39.98
CA GLY A 39 -4.06 33.09 -39.44
C GLY A 39 -4.25 33.18 -37.92
N THR A 40 -3.16 33.62 -37.26
CA THR A 40 -3.05 34.31 -35.95
C THR A 40 -2.28 33.52 -34.90
N SER A 41 -1.02 33.93 -34.69
CA SER A 41 -0.18 33.52 -33.56
C SER A 41 -0.78 34.00 -32.24
N ALA A 42 -1.13 33.05 -31.36
CA ALA A 42 -1.25 33.29 -29.93
C ALA A 42 -0.01 32.70 -29.24
N SER A 43 0.66 33.52 -28.44
CA SER A 43 1.84 33.18 -27.64
C SER A 43 1.50 32.06 -26.63
N VAL A 44 2.06 30.87 -26.82
CA VAL A 44 2.02 29.78 -25.83
C VAL A 44 3.10 30.06 -24.78
N ALA A 45 2.70 30.22 -23.52
CA ALA A 45 3.63 30.30 -22.39
C ALA A 45 4.36 28.96 -22.21
N PRO A 46 5.64 28.93 -21.79
CA PRO A 46 6.38 27.68 -21.66
C PRO A 46 5.77 26.82 -20.54
N ALA A 47 5.58 25.52 -20.83
CA ALA A 47 5.22 24.51 -19.85
C ALA A 47 6.33 24.42 -18.80
N THR A 48 5.99 24.66 -17.54
CA THR A 48 6.93 24.51 -16.41
C THR A 48 7.16 23.02 -16.13
N ASP A 49 8.42 22.65 -16.24
CA ASP A 49 9.02 21.36 -15.90
C ASP A 49 8.72 21.01 -14.43
N VAL A 50 7.85 20.03 -14.17
CA VAL A 50 7.57 19.54 -12.81
C VAL A 50 8.31 18.23 -12.60
N LYS A 51 9.44 18.31 -11.88
CA LYS A 51 10.18 17.15 -11.41
C LYS A 51 9.51 16.59 -10.16
N PRO A 52 9.25 15.27 -10.05
CA PRO A 52 8.64 14.71 -8.86
C PRO A 52 9.62 14.77 -7.69
N ALA A 53 9.28 15.54 -6.65
CA ALA A 53 10.03 15.58 -5.40
C ALA A 53 9.56 14.42 -4.51
N ILE A 54 10.42 13.42 -4.29
CA ILE A 54 10.20 12.40 -3.28
C ILE A 54 10.79 12.93 -1.96
N ALA A 55 9.93 13.38 -1.04
CA ALA A 55 10.34 13.77 0.31
C ALA A 55 10.06 12.62 1.30
N GLY A 56 11.13 11.97 1.76
CA GLY A 56 11.06 11.02 2.88
C GLY A 56 11.10 11.76 4.22
N PHE A 57 10.32 11.31 5.20
CA PHE A 57 10.25 11.91 6.53
C PHE A 57 10.85 10.98 7.59
N ALA A 58 11.73 11.52 8.44
CA ALA A 58 12.25 10.85 9.63
C ALA A 58 11.33 11.10 10.85
N PRO A 59 11.21 10.17 11.81
CA PRO A 59 10.36 10.34 12.98
C PRO A 59 10.85 11.51 13.86
N GLY A 60 9.97 12.48 14.13
CA GLY A 60 10.24 13.63 15.00
C GLY A 60 10.76 14.90 14.30
N GLY A 61 10.94 14.88 12.98
CA GLY A 61 11.19 16.09 12.20
C GLY A 61 9.90 16.87 11.94
N GLY A 62 9.90 18.18 12.19
CA GLY A 62 8.81 19.06 11.79
C GLY A 62 8.55 19.01 10.28
N VAL A 63 7.34 19.40 9.88
CA VAL A 63 6.87 19.46 8.49
C VAL A 63 7.93 20.14 7.58
N PRO A 64 8.35 19.52 6.47
CA PRO A 64 9.42 20.02 5.63
C PRO A 64 8.98 21.32 4.96
N ALA A 65 9.87 22.30 5.06
CA ALA A 65 9.81 23.52 4.29
C ALA A 65 10.25 23.24 2.84
N ALA A 66 9.35 22.66 2.03
CA ALA A 66 9.53 22.59 0.59
C ALA A 66 8.20 22.37 -0.14
N ASP A 67 7.33 23.40 -0.13
CA ASP A 67 6.30 23.57 -1.16
C ASP A 67 5.97 25.08 -1.30
N PRO A 68 5.83 25.65 -2.52
CA PRO A 68 5.63 27.10 -2.74
C PRO A 68 4.26 27.63 -2.30
N ILE A 69 3.33 26.75 -1.90
CA ILE A 69 2.01 27.11 -1.41
C ILE A 69 2.02 26.90 0.11
N PRO A 70 2.05 27.96 0.92
CA PRO A 70 2.03 27.79 2.37
C PRO A 70 0.73 27.09 2.77
N TRP A 71 0.84 25.94 3.42
CA TRP A 71 -0.27 25.21 4.05
C TRP A 71 -0.88 25.97 5.25
N THR A 72 -0.89 27.30 5.21
CA THR A 72 -1.27 28.21 6.30
C THR A 72 -2.76 28.17 6.64
N GLY A 73 -3.57 27.42 5.88
CA GLY A 73 -5.00 27.18 6.14
C GLY A 73 -5.34 25.73 6.50
N VAL A 74 -4.34 24.85 6.68
CA VAL A 74 -4.58 23.45 7.06
C VAL A 74 -4.35 23.27 8.55
N THR A 75 -5.44 22.99 9.27
CA THR A 75 -5.39 22.53 10.65
C THR A 75 -5.30 21.01 10.65
N TRP A 76 -4.27 20.47 11.31
CA TRP A 76 -4.07 19.03 11.46
C TRP A 76 -4.59 18.61 12.83
N ASP A 77 -5.77 18.00 12.85
CA ASP A 77 -6.34 17.44 14.07
C ASP A 77 -6.07 15.93 14.14
N PRO A 78 -5.46 15.43 15.22
CA PRO A 78 -5.29 13.99 15.40
C PRO A 78 -6.66 13.34 15.62
N ILE A 79 -7.02 12.42 14.74
CA ILE A 79 -8.24 11.63 14.89
C ILE A 79 -7.90 10.40 15.75
N PRO A 80 -8.73 10.04 16.75
CA PRO A 80 -8.60 8.77 17.45
C PRO A 80 -8.69 7.59 16.46
N THR A 81 -7.68 6.71 16.46
CA THR A 81 -7.61 5.54 15.59
C THR A 81 -8.05 4.28 16.32
N THR A 82 -9.33 4.18 16.65
CA THR A 82 -9.88 3.02 17.35
C THR A 82 -9.73 1.77 16.48
N GLY A 83 -9.23 0.68 17.07
CA GLY A 83 -9.02 -0.60 16.36
C GLY A 83 -7.64 -0.77 15.70
N ILE A 84 -6.81 0.28 15.68
CA ILE A 84 -5.38 0.15 15.34
C ILE A 84 -4.61 -0.11 16.63
N GLU A 85 -4.50 -1.38 16.99
CA GLU A 85 -3.68 -1.84 18.12
C GLU A 85 -2.31 -2.29 17.60
N THR A 86 -1.28 -1.45 17.80
CA THR A 86 0.11 -1.76 17.44
C THR A 86 0.99 -1.84 18.69
N ARG A 87 1.92 -2.79 18.73
CA ARG A 87 2.96 -2.82 19.77
C ARG A 87 4.03 -1.75 19.53
N PRO A 88 4.84 -1.38 20.55
CA PRO A 88 5.99 -0.51 20.35
C PRO A 88 6.91 -1.04 19.23
N GLY A 89 7.15 -0.23 18.20
CA GLY A 89 7.93 -0.59 17.01
C GLY A 89 7.12 -1.12 15.82
N GLN A 90 5.85 -1.47 16.03
CA GLN A 90 4.88 -1.72 14.97
C GLN A 90 4.18 -0.40 14.57
N GLY A 91 3.68 -0.35 13.36
CA GLY A 91 2.98 0.82 12.86
C GLY A 91 2.41 0.60 11.48
N VAL A 92 1.55 1.51 11.06
CA VAL A 92 1.05 1.58 9.69
C VAL A 92 2.20 1.96 8.76
N ARG A 93 2.45 1.13 7.74
CA ARG A 93 3.58 1.26 6.79
C ARG A 93 3.15 1.70 5.38
N GLY A 94 1.86 1.87 5.16
CA GLY A 94 1.31 2.29 3.90
C GLY A 94 -0.20 2.42 4.01
N LEU A 95 -0.77 3.25 3.15
CA LEU A 95 -2.20 3.54 3.09
C LEU A 95 -2.61 3.78 1.64
N VAL A 96 -3.64 3.08 1.20
CA VAL A 96 -4.30 3.30 -0.10
C VAL A 96 -5.79 3.54 0.12
N HIS A 97 -6.46 4.20 -0.83
CA HIS A 97 -7.90 4.42 -0.78
C HIS A 97 -8.58 3.98 -2.07
N VAL A 98 -9.81 3.49 -1.96
CA VAL A 98 -10.72 3.21 -3.08
C VAL A 98 -12.12 3.62 -2.69
N GLY A 99 -12.66 4.62 -3.39
CA GLY A 99 -13.92 5.23 -2.96
C GLY A 99 -13.80 5.77 -1.55
N ASP A 100 -14.65 5.29 -0.65
CA ASP A 100 -14.65 5.60 0.78
C ASP A 100 -13.79 4.64 1.62
N LEU A 101 -13.32 3.53 1.06
CA LEU A 101 -12.51 2.55 1.78
C LEU A 101 -11.05 2.99 1.87
N LEU A 102 -10.55 3.09 3.09
CA LEU A 102 -9.14 3.23 3.45
C LEU A 102 -8.56 1.88 3.83
N VAL A 103 -7.38 1.58 3.29
CA VAL A 103 -6.67 0.31 3.49
C VAL A 103 -5.25 0.60 3.97
N ALA A 104 -5.01 0.40 5.26
CA ALA A 104 -3.70 0.55 5.89
C ALA A 104 -3.01 -0.82 6.04
N ARG A 105 -1.68 -0.88 5.98
CA ARG A 105 -0.92 -2.13 6.20
C ARG A 105 0.02 -2.07 7.39
N GLY A 106 0.23 -3.19 8.06
CA GLY A 106 1.25 -3.33 9.11
C GLY A 106 1.35 -4.77 9.65
N GLN A 107 1.63 -4.90 10.93
CA GLN A 107 1.82 -6.18 11.62
C GLN A 107 1.06 -6.19 12.93
N ALA A 108 0.50 -7.34 13.30
CA ALA A 108 -0.13 -7.59 14.59
C ALA A 108 -0.04 -9.07 14.96
N GLN A 109 -0.45 -9.40 16.18
CA GLN A 109 -0.39 -10.76 16.72
C GLN A 109 -1.10 -11.78 15.80
N ASP A 110 -0.43 -12.91 15.55
CA ASP A 110 -0.96 -14.06 14.83
C ASP A 110 -2.18 -14.63 15.59
N PRO A 111 -3.38 -14.65 14.97
CA PRO A 111 -4.59 -15.17 15.60
C PRO A 111 -4.63 -16.71 15.66
N ARG A 112 -3.72 -17.41 14.97
CA ARG A 112 -3.70 -18.88 14.92
C ARG A 112 -3.17 -19.45 16.24
N PRO A 113 -3.63 -20.65 16.66
CA PRO A 113 -3.10 -21.30 17.86
C PRO A 113 -1.57 -21.49 17.80
N GLN A 114 -0.86 -20.99 18.80
CA GLN A 114 0.59 -21.11 18.88
C GLN A 114 0.97 -22.40 19.62
N GLY A 115 1.59 -23.33 18.91
CA GLY A 115 2.04 -24.60 19.48
C GLY A 115 3.41 -24.55 20.16
N ASN A 116 4.20 -23.51 19.91
CA ASN A 116 5.54 -23.34 20.46
C ASN A 116 5.78 -21.85 20.80
N PRO A 117 6.27 -21.52 22.01
CA PRO A 117 6.50 -20.14 22.45
C PRO A 117 7.59 -19.39 21.68
N ASP A 118 8.44 -20.09 20.91
CA ASP A 118 9.54 -19.47 20.15
C ASP A 118 9.13 -18.99 18.73
N HIS A 119 7.84 -19.04 18.37
CA HIS A 119 7.39 -18.55 17.06
C HIS A 119 7.35 -17.04 17.01
N LEU A 120 7.69 -16.47 15.84
CA LEU A 120 7.36 -15.08 15.54
C LEU A 120 5.86 -14.92 15.75
N THR A 121 5.52 -13.98 16.61
CA THR A 121 4.15 -13.83 17.09
C THR A 121 3.32 -12.91 16.22
N ASP A 122 3.92 -12.22 15.24
CA ASP A 122 3.24 -11.22 14.43
C ASP A 122 3.14 -11.65 12.97
N VAL A 123 1.97 -11.42 12.37
CA VAL A 123 1.66 -11.62 10.96
C VAL A 123 1.35 -10.28 10.30
N ALA A 124 1.43 -10.25 8.97
CA ALA A 124 0.91 -9.13 8.21
C ALA A 124 -0.58 -8.94 8.47
N VAL A 125 -0.97 -7.68 8.68
CA VAL A 125 -2.37 -7.28 8.79
C VAL A 125 -2.66 -6.10 7.88
N VAL A 126 -3.90 -6.04 7.44
CA VAL A 126 -4.50 -4.89 6.80
C VAL A 126 -5.56 -4.33 7.74
N TRP A 127 -5.58 -3.02 7.94
CA TRP A 127 -6.68 -2.33 8.61
C TRP A 127 -7.57 -1.65 7.58
N LEU A 128 -8.88 -1.80 7.75
CA LEU A 128 -9.90 -1.23 6.87
C LEU A 128 -10.71 -0.17 7.60
N SER A 129 -10.98 0.95 6.95
CA SER A 129 -11.86 1.98 7.52
C SER A 129 -12.65 2.69 6.43
N HIS A 130 -13.89 3.07 6.72
CA HIS A 130 -14.70 3.92 5.85
C HIS A 130 -14.74 5.39 6.31
N ASP A 131 -14.25 5.67 7.53
CA ASP A 131 -14.35 6.97 8.18
C ASP A 131 -13.00 7.53 8.66
N GLY A 132 -11.92 6.76 8.52
CA GLY A 132 -10.58 7.10 8.99
C GLY A 132 -10.39 7.06 10.51
N ALA A 133 -11.44 6.79 11.28
CA ALA A 133 -11.44 6.83 12.75
C ALA A 133 -11.61 5.43 13.36
N ASN A 134 -12.46 4.60 12.77
CA ASN A 134 -12.76 3.25 13.20
C ASN A 134 -12.16 2.27 12.20
N TRP A 135 -11.29 1.39 12.69
CA TRP A 135 -10.51 0.49 11.84
C TRP A 135 -10.76 -0.97 12.21
N ASP A 136 -11.15 -1.77 11.23
CA ASP A 136 -11.25 -3.22 11.34
C ASP A 136 -9.90 -3.86 10.99
N ILE A 137 -9.37 -4.70 11.87
CA ILE A 137 -8.15 -5.47 11.60
C ILE A 137 -8.47 -6.75 10.81
N SER A 138 -7.71 -7.00 9.74
CA SER A 138 -7.77 -8.20 8.92
C SER A 138 -6.37 -8.83 8.78
N PRO A 139 -6.11 -9.96 9.45
CA PRO A 139 -4.85 -10.66 9.34
C PRO A 139 -4.74 -11.50 8.06
N ILE A 140 -3.57 -11.48 7.43
CA ILE A 140 -3.26 -12.26 6.24
C ILE A 140 -2.58 -13.56 6.65
N VAL A 141 -3.36 -14.64 6.78
CA VAL A 141 -2.85 -15.97 7.16
C VAL A 141 -3.12 -17.04 6.11
N ALA A 142 -3.79 -16.68 5.01
CA ALA A 142 -4.13 -17.59 3.94
C ALA A 142 -2.87 -18.14 3.26
N GLY A 143 -2.78 -19.47 3.12
CA GLY A 143 -1.62 -20.13 2.54
C GLY A 143 -0.34 -20.05 3.37
N VAL A 144 -0.39 -19.49 4.59
CA VAL A 144 0.76 -19.42 5.50
C VAL A 144 0.82 -20.73 6.31
N PRO A 145 1.88 -21.54 6.18
CA PRO A 145 2.01 -22.79 6.94
C PRO A 145 2.09 -22.55 8.46
N PRO A 146 1.85 -23.59 9.28
CA PRO A 146 2.20 -23.54 10.70
C PRO A 146 3.66 -23.10 10.87
N ASN A 147 3.95 -22.38 11.95
CA ASN A 147 5.31 -21.97 12.30
C ASN A 147 5.98 -20.98 11.32
N SER A 148 5.21 -20.43 10.39
CA SER A 148 5.62 -19.37 9.45
C SER A 148 4.71 -18.16 9.62
N VAL A 149 5.20 -16.99 9.22
CA VAL A 149 4.43 -15.73 9.27
C VAL A 149 4.35 -15.11 7.89
N SER A 150 3.33 -14.29 7.67
CA SER A 150 3.23 -13.44 6.48
C SER A 150 3.86 -12.08 6.75
N GLU A 151 4.42 -11.50 5.69
CA GLU A 151 4.94 -10.15 5.65
C GLU A 151 4.45 -9.50 4.36
N ILE A 152 3.96 -8.26 4.44
CA ILE A 152 3.52 -7.51 3.25
C ILE A 152 4.35 -6.25 3.07
N THR A 153 4.82 -6.02 1.85
CA THR A 153 5.63 -4.89 1.41
C THR A 153 4.82 -3.86 0.64
N ALA A 154 3.73 -4.26 -0.02
CA ALA A 154 2.86 -3.38 -0.77
C ALA A 154 1.40 -3.84 -0.69
N VAL A 155 0.48 -2.88 -0.90
CA VAL A 155 -0.95 -3.12 -1.01
C VAL A 155 -1.48 -2.21 -2.12
N ALA A 156 -2.41 -2.71 -2.92
CA ALA A 156 -3.19 -1.92 -3.87
C ALA A 156 -4.65 -2.34 -3.77
N ALA A 157 -5.56 -1.39 -3.96
CA ALA A 157 -6.99 -1.63 -3.95
C ALA A 157 -7.60 -1.03 -5.21
N GLY A 158 -8.61 -1.69 -5.75
CA GLY A 158 -9.42 -1.20 -6.87
C GLY A 158 -10.85 -1.73 -6.81
N PRO A 159 -11.67 -1.47 -7.85
CA PRO A 159 -13.05 -1.95 -7.92
C PRO A 159 -13.19 -3.48 -7.86
N LEU A 160 -12.13 -4.21 -8.17
CA LEU A 160 -12.07 -5.68 -8.19
C LEU A 160 -11.54 -6.29 -6.88
N GLY A 161 -11.30 -5.46 -5.86
CA GLY A 161 -10.82 -5.89 -4.54
C GLY A 161 -9.44 -5.33 -4.18
N VAL A 162 -8.80 -6.00 -3.24
CA VAL A 162 -7.51 -5.63 -2.63
C VAL A 162 -6.49 -6.70 -2.92
N VAL A 163 -5.29 -6.29 -3.33
CA VAL A 163 -4.12 -7.14 -3.47
C VAL A 163 -3.02 -6.68 -2.53
N ALA A 164 -2.34 -7.62 -1.90
CA ALA A 164 -1.17 -7.37 -1.07
C ALA A 164 -0.03 -8.27 -1.51
N SER A 165 1.19 -7.73 -1.58
CA SER A 165 2.38 -8.51 -1.91
C SER A 165 3.39 -8.48 -0.78
N GLY A 166 4.21 -9.51 -0.71
CA GLY A 166 5.35 -9.59 0.18
C GLY A 166 5.88 -11.01 0.19
N GLY A 167 5.89 -11.65 1.35
CA GLY A 167 6.38 -13.02 1.46
C GLY A 167 5.87 -13.75 2.69
N VAL A 168 6.08 -15.06 2.66
CA VAL A 168 6.00 -15.93 3.83
C VAL A 168 7.42 -16.09 4.36
N CYS A 169 7.59 -15.94 5.67
CA CYS A 169 8.88 -16.02 6.35
C CYS A 169 9.08 -17.30 7.17
N CYS A 170 10.37 -17.54 7.33
CA CYS A 170 11.08 -18.06 8.49
C CYS A 170 11.28 -19.56 8.45
N ARG A 171 10.21 -20.32 8.22
CA ARG A 171 10.33 -21.76 7.93
C ARG A 171 10.29 -22.03 6.44
N VAL A 172 9.34 -21.39 5.77
CA VAL A 172 9.22 -21.38 4.31
C VAL A 172 9.40 -19.94 3.88
N GLU A 173 10.48 -19.68 3.14
CA GLU A 173 10.74 -18.37 2.58
C GLU A 173 10.28 -18.38 1.12
N ALA A 174 9.19 -17.66 0.86
CA ALA A 174 8.64 -17.55 -0.48
C ALA A 174 8.00 -16.17 -0.68
N PRO A 175 8.22 -15.52 -1.83
CA PRO A 175 7.41 -14.37 -2.21
C PRO A 175 5.95 -14.79 -2.38
N ALA A 176 5.04 -13.86 -2.12
CA ALA A 176 3.62 -14.12 -2.16
C ALA A 176 2.83 -12.86 -2.57
N ILE A 177 1.72 -13.12 -3.26
CA ILE A 177 0.65 -12.15 -3.50
C ILE A 177 -0.63 -12.75 -2.92
N TRP A 178 -1.38 -11.97 -2.17
CA TRP A 178 -2.70 -12.31 -1.67
C TRP A 178 -3.74 -11.39 -2.27
N TRP A 179 -4.94 -11.93 -2.49
CA TRP A 179 -6.08 -11.20 -2.98
C TRP A 179 -7.26 -11.32 -2.02
N SER A 180 -8.09 -10.28 -1.98
CA SER A 180 -9.32 -10.26 -1.22
C SER A 180 -10.36 -9.42 -1.96
N ALA A 181 -11.58 -9.94 -2.08
CA ALA A 181 -12.70 -9.17 -2.63
C ALA A 181 -13.09 -7.99 -1.73
N ASP A 182 -12.93 -8.13 -0.42
CA ASP A 182 -13.49 -7.24 0.61
C ASP A 182 -12.44 -6.68 1.57
N GLY A 183 -11.17 -7.04 1.38
CA GLY A 183 -10.05 -6.71 2.27
C GLY A 183 -10.06 -7.47 3.60
N ARG A 184 -11.05 -8.34 3.85
CA ARG A 184 -11.25 -9.04 5.12
C ARG A 184 -10.91 -10.52 5.02
N SER A 185 -11.22 -11.13 3.88
CA SER A 185 -10.98 -12.55 3.62
C SER A 185 -9.96 -12.71 2.50
N TRP A 186 -8.82 -13.34 2.80
CA TRP A 186 -7.68 -13.40 1.89
C TRP A 186 -7.53 -14.78 1.25
N GLU A 187 -7.11 -14.79 0.00
CA GLU A 187 -6.72 -15.95 -0.79
C GLU A 187 -5.26 -15.79 -1.23
N LEU A 188 -4.44 -16.84 -1.11
CA LEU A 188 -3.09 -16.83 -1.68
C LEU A 188 -3.22 -16.98 -3.21
N SER A 189 -2.62 -16.05 -3.94
CA SER A 189 -2.69 -16.01 -5.41
C SER A 189 -1.75 -17.01 -6.06
N THR A 190 -2.11 -17.50 -7.25
CA THR A 190 -1.20 -18.26 -8.11
C THR A 190 -0.46 -17.29 -9.02
N VAL A 191 0.87 -17.27 -8.95
CA VAL A 191 1.69 -16.33 -9.71
C VAL A 191 2.74 -17.07 -10.52
N ALA A 192 2.60 -17.03 -11.86
CA ALA A 192 3.57 -17.62 -12.76
C ALA A 192 4.94 -16.94 -12.62
N GLY A 193 6.02 -17.73 -12.54
CA GLY A 193 7.39 -17.21 -12.49
C GLY A 193 7.84 -16.60 -11.15
N LEU A 194 6.93 -16.41 -10.18
CA LEU A 194 7.27 -15.86 -8.86
C LEU A 194 7.87 -16.94 -7.95
N ALA A 195 9.14 -17.28 -8.20
CA ALA A 195 9.89 -18.29 -7.46
C ALA A 195 10.71 -17.69 -6.31
N ARG A 196 11.27 -18.55 -5.44
CA ARG A 196 12.17 -18.14 -4.35
C ARG A 196 13.32 -17.25 -4.88
N GLY A 197 13.61 -16.16 -4.17
CA GLY A 197 14.58 -15.15 -4.58
C GLY A 197 13.99 -14.04 -5.45
N SER A 198 12.77 -14.21 -5.95
CA SER A 198 12.00 -13.13 -6.58
C SER A 198 11.33 -12.26 -5.53
N TYR A 199 10.99 -11.03 -5.89
CA TYR A 199 10.23 -10.15 -5.02
C TYR A 199 9.41 -9.15 -5.83
N VAL A 200 8.25 -8.79 -5.28
CA VAL A 200 7.38 -7.75 -5.82
C VAL A 200 7.76 -6.42 -5.16
N GLN A 201 8.01 -5.41 -5.98
CA GLN A 201 8.37 -4.05 -5.56
C GLN A 201 7.17 -3.11 -5.54
N GLY A 202 6.24 -3.29 -6.48
CA GLY A 202 5.11 -2.40 -6.66
C GLY A 202 3.87 -3.14 -7.10
N LEU A 203 2.72 -2.62 -6.67
CA LEU A 203 1.39 -3.08 -7.06
C LEU A 203 0.56 -1.89 -7.52
N ALA A 204 -0.27 -2.11 -8.53
CA ALA A 204 -1.29 -1.19 -8.98
C ALA A 204 -2.59 -1.95 -9.26
N ALA A 205 -3.72 -1.28 -9.01
CA ALA A 205 -5.05 -1.80 -9.31
C ALA A 205 -5.78 -0.80 -10.21
N GLY A 206 -6.55 -1.30 -11.15
CA GLY A 206 -7.35 -0.53 -12.10
C GLY A 206 -8.70 -1.20 -12.37
N PRO A 207 -9.52 -0.61 -13.25
CA PRO A 207 -10.84 -1.16 -13.59
C PRO A 207 -10.75 -2.52 -14.29
N ASP A 208 -9.66 -2.76 -15.02
CA ASP A 208 -9.48 -3.98 -15.84
C ASP A 208 -8.62 -5.05 -15.17
N GLY A 209 -8.19 -4.84 -13.92
CA GLY A 209 -7.36 -5.80 -13.19
C GLY A 209 -6.25 -5.15 -12.38
N PHE A 210 -5.17 -5.90 -12.22
CA PHE A 210 -4.05 -5.58 -11.37
C PHE A 210 -2.73 -5.76 -12.12
N VAL A 211 -1.73 -4.97 -11.73
CA VAL A 211 -0.37 -5.04 -12.24
C VAL A 211 0.59 -5.11 -11.06
N ALA A 212 1.60 -5.98 -11.18
CA ALA A 212 2.70 -6.07 -10.26
C ALA A 212 4.02 -5.87 -11.02
N ILE A 213 4.96 -5.20 -10.38
CA ILE A 213 6.33 -5.08 -10.88
C ILE A 213 7.30 -5.61 -9.84
N GLY A 214 8.41 -6.17 -10.30
CA GLY A 214 9.39 -6.74 -9.41
C GLY A 214 10.58 -7.33 -10.14
N VAL A 215 11.21 -8.29 -9.49
CA VAL A 215 12.44 -8.92 -10.00
C VAL A 215 12.32 -10.43 -9.87
N VAL A 216 12.74 -11.14 -10.91
CA VAL A 216 12.95 -12.60 -10.93
C VAL A 216 14.43 -12.85 -11.22
N GLY A 217 15.17 -13.37 -10.23
CA GLY A 217 16.63 -13.47 -10.33
C GLY A 217 17.26 -12.08 -10.45
N GLU A 218 17.86 -11.79 -11.61
CA GLU A 218 18.45 -10.48 -11.93
C GLU A 218 17.60 -9.65 -12.92
N ARG A 219 16.48 -10.20 -13.40
CA ARG A 219 15.64 -9.60 -14.44
C ARG A 219 14.45 -8.86 -13.84
N GLY A 220 14.17 -7.66 -14.36
CA GLY A 220 12.92 -6.96 -14.09
C GLY A 220 11.72 -7.72 -14.68
N ALA A 221 10.65 -7.86 -13.91
CA ALA A 221 9.48 -8.61 -14.28
C ALA A 221 8.21 -7.78 -14.06
N ILE A 222 7.23 -7.99 -14.93
CA ILE A 222 5.89 -7.41 -14.86
C ILE A 222 4.91 -8.59 -14.85
N TRP A 223 3.96 -8.55 -13.93
CA TRP A 223 2.85 -9.48 -13.91
C TRP A 223 1.54 -8.74 -14.04
N THR A 224 0.58 -9.35 -14.72
CA THR A 224 -0.79 -8.85 -14.83
C THR A 224 -1.78 -9.90 -14.34
N SER A 225 -2.89 -9.43 -13.80
CA SER A 225 -3.98 -10.28 -13.37
C SER A 225 -5.33 -9.56 -13.55
N PRO A 226 -6.26 -10.12 -14.34
CA PRO A 226 -7.60 -9.56 -14.46
C PRO A 226 -8.44 -9.70 -13.18
N ASP A 227 -8.11 -10.66 -12.32
CA ASP A 227 -8.93 -11.05 -11.16
C ASP A 227 -8.22 -10.97 -9.81
N GLY A 228 -6.91 -10.67 -9.81
CA GLY A 228 -6.04 -10.63 -8.65
C GLY A 228 -5.68 -12.01 -8.08
N ARG A 229 -6.32 -13.10 -8.54
CA ARG A 229 -6.10 -14.47 -8.05
C ARG A 229 -5.07 -15.22 -8.87
N THR A 230 -5.07 -15.01 -10.19
CA THR A 230 -4.16 -15.67 -11.12
C THR A 230 -3.35 -14.64 -11.87
N TRP A 231 -2.03 -14.72 -11.76
CA TRP A 231 -1.10 -13.75 -12.33
C TRP A 231 -0.22 -14.40 -13.38
N SER A 232 -0.16 -13.75 -14.53
CA SER A 232 0.72 -14.13 -15.63
C SER A 232 1.86 -13.14 -15.74
N GLU A 233 3.07 -13.65 -15.89
CA GLU A 233 4.22 -12.80 -16.23
C GLU A 233 4.07 -12.33 -17.69
N VAL A 234 4.31 -11.05 -17.93
CA VAL A 234 4.31 -10.48 -19.28
C VAL A 234 5.66 -10.78 -19.91
N ASP A 235 5.65 -11.49 -21.03
CA ASP A 235 6.86 -11.68 -21.84
C ASP A 235 7.18 -10.36 -22.58
N PRO A 236 8.34 -9.74 -22.32
CA PRO A 236 8.72 -8.50 -23.01
C PRO A 236 8.92 -8.68 -24.52
N ASP A 237 9.15 -9.90 -25.00
CA ASP A 237 9.37 -10.19 -26.43
C ASP A 237 8.06 -10.50 -27.19
N GLU A 238 6.92 -10.57 -26.50
CA GLU A 238 5.59 -10.87 -27.08
C GLU A 238 4.67 -9.63 -27.18
N ALA A 239 5.18 -8.42 -26.90
CA ALA A 239 4.41 -7.17 -26.85
C ALA A 239 4.51 -6.30 -28.12
#